data_AF-A0A2W5QLV1-F1
#
_entry.id   AF-A0A2W5QLV1-F1
#
_cell.length_a   1.000
_cell.length_b   1.000
_cell.length_c   1.000
_cell.angle_alpha   90.00
_cell.angle_beta   90.00
_cell.angle_gamma   90.00
#
_symmetry.space_group_name_H-M   'P 1'
#
loop_
_entity.id
_entity.type
_entity.pdbx_description
1 polymer ?
#
loop_
_entity_poly.entity_id
_entity_poly.type
_entity_poly.pdbx_seq_one_letter_code
_entity_poly.pdbx_strand_id
1 'polypeptide(L)'
;MTDQHISDLGVEAQRLLENPAFLAIFDRMRDSVQHAWRNADLRDTEGQQLLLQQAKIIDRIQETALGMVQSGKLADSRIRESGLRTESLAKRVLRKVS
;
A
#
# COMPACT_ATOMS: atom_id res chain seq x y z
N MET A 1 -3.90 -14.65 6.50
CA MET A 1 -4.77 -13.46 6.67
C MET A 1 -6.09 -13.72 5.96
N THR A 2 -7.20 -13.29 6.54
CA THR A 2 -8.53 -13.37 5.88
C THR A 2 -8.66 -12.27 4.82
N ASP A 3 -9.49 -12.48 3.79
CA ASP A 3 -9.75 -11.46 2.76
C ASP A 3 -10.33 -10.18 3.38
N GLN A 4 -11.15 -10.30 4.43
CA GLN A 4 -11.67 -9.14 5.17
C GLN A 4 -10.54 -8.28 5.73
N HIS A 5 -9.56 -8.90 6.38
CA HIS A 5 -8.44 -8.17 6.97
C HIS A 5 -7.57 -7.49 5.91
N ILE A 6 -7.37 -8.12 4.74
CA ILE A 6 -6.65 -7.51 3.61
C ILE A 6 -7.41 -6.30 3.05
N SER A 7 -8.74 -6.40 2.96
CA SER A 7 -9.60 -5.29 2.56
C SER A 7 -9.49 -4.11 3.53
N ASP A 8 -9.60 -4.37 4.84
CA ASP A 8 -9.53 -3.35 5.89
C ASP A 8 -8.18 -2.61 5.86
N LEU A 9 -7.06 -3.36 5.75
CA LEU A 9 -5.73 -2.78 5.62
C LEU A 9 -5.58 -1.93 4.35
N GLY A 10 -6.23 -2.29 3.25
CA GLY A 10 -6.24 -1.48 2.03
C GLY A 10 -6.96 -0.15 2.21
N VAL A 11 -8.06 -0.12 2.97
CA VAL A 11 -8.79 1.12 3.31
C VAL A 11 -7.94 2.01 4.22
N GLU A 12 -7.28 1.43 5.22
CA GLU A 12 -6.39 2.18 6.10
C GLU A 12 -5.18 2.74 5.35
N ALA A 13 -4.56 1.95 4.47
CA ALA A 13 -3.48 2.40 3.62
C ALA A 13 -3.91 3.56 2.70
N GLN A 14 -5.15 3.52 2.18
CA GLN A 14 -5.70 4.61 1.39
C GLN A 14 -5.83 5.89 2.21
N ARG A 15 -6.35 5.79 3.44
CA ARG A 15 -6.46 6.94 4.36
C ARG A 15 -5.10 7.56 4.68
N LEU A 16 -4.06 6.73 4.82
CA LEU A 16 -2.69 7.22 5.02
C LEU A 16 -2.21 8.03 3.81
N LEU A 17 -2.41 7.51 2.59
CA LEU A 17 -1.99 8.18 1.36
C LEU A 17 -2.78 9.46 1.05
N GLU A 18 -4.01 9.58 1.56
CA GLU A 18 -4.84 10.78 1.46
C GLU A 18 -4.53 11.81 2.57
N ASN A 19 -3.79 11.43 3.61
CA ASN A 19 -3.48 12.31 4.73
C ASN A 19 -2.34 13.29 4.36
N PRO A 20 -2.58 14.61 4.31
CA PRO A 20 -1.57 15.59 3.93
C PRO A 20 -0.40 15.67 4.92
N ALA A 21 -0.64 15.41 6.22
CA ALA A 21 0.43 15.36 7.21
C ALA A 21 1.36 14.17 6.97
N PHE A 22 0.81 13.03 6.54
CA PHE A 22 1.60 11.85 6.20
C PHE A 22 2.47 12.11 4.97
N LEU A 23 1.91 12.71 3.91
CA LEU A 23 2.68 13.08 2.72
C LEU A 23 3.80 14.09 3.05
N ALA A 24 3.49 15.10 3.86
CA ALA A 24 4.47 16.10 4.28
C ALA A 24 5.65 15.51 5.08
N ILE A 25 5.45 14.39 5.80
CA ILE A 25 6.54 13.68 6.47
C ILE A 25 7.53 13.13 5.43
N PHE A 26 7.05 12.48 4.37
CA PHE A 26 7.94 11.94 3.33
C PHE A 26 8.68 13.02 2.58
N ASP A 27 8.03 14.15 2.33
CA ASP A 27 8.67 15.29 1.66
C ASP A 27 9.80 15.85 2.54
N ARG A 28 9.56 16.03 3.85
CA ARG A 28 10.61 16.41 4.80
C ARG A 28 11.75 15.40 4.88
N MET A 29 11.45 14.10 4.83
CA MET A 29 12.49 13.06 4.81
C MET A 29 13.33 13.12 3.53
N ARG A 30 12.68 13.28 2.36
CA ARG A 30 13.39 13.45 1.07
C ARG A 30 14.25 14.70 1.08
N ASP A 31 13.73 15.83 1.56
CA ASP A 31 14.49 17.08 1.67
C ASP A 31 15.71 16.92 2.57
N SER A 32 15.57 16.23 3.71
CA SER A 32 16.68 15.94 4.62
C SER A 32 17.76 15.10 3.95
N VAL A 33 17.39 14.03 3.23
CA VAL A 33 18.36 13.17 2.52
C VAL A 33 19.02 13.93 1.38
N GLN A 34 18.28 14.73 0.61
CA GLN A 34 18.85 15.55 -0.46
C GLN A 34 19.79 16.63 0.08
N HIS A 35 19.46 17.24 1.22
CA HIS A 35 20.35 18.18 1.87
C HIS A 35 21.64 17.50 2.32
N ALA A 36 21.55 16.34 2.95
CA ALA A 36 22.74 15.56 3.34
C ALA A 36 23.57 15.16 2.12
N TRP A 37 22.93 14.74 1.03
CA TRP A 37 23.59 14.39 -0.23
C TRP A 37 24.40 15.56 -0.81
N ARG A 38 23.82 16.76 -0.85
CA ARG A 38 24.51 17.96 -1.38
C ARG A 38 25.73 18.37 -0.55
N ASN A 39 25.76 18.00 0.73
CA ASN A 39 26.85 18.32 1.65
C ASN A 39 27.85 17.17 1.85
N ALA A 40 27.60 16.01 1.23
CA ALA A 40 28.49 14.85 1.35
C ALA A 40 29.80 15.09 0.58
N ASP A 41 30.92 14.58 1.11
CA ASP A 41 32.19 14.59 0.39
C ASP A 41 32.08 13.71 -0.87
N LEU A 42 32.57 14.21 -2.00
CA LEU A 42 32.62 13.48 -3.27
C LEU A 42 33.48 12.21 -3.18
N ARG A 43 34.46 12.19 -2.27
CA ARG A 43 35.34 11.03 -2.04
C ARG A 43 34.72 9.98 -1.11
N ASP A 44 33.68 10.34 -0.37
CA ASP A 44 32.94 9.42 0.49
C ASP A 44 31.89 8.65 -0.31
N THR A 45 32.37 7.64 -1.04
CA THR A 45 31.51 6.78 -1.86
C THR A 45 30.55 5.94 -1.03
N GLU A 46 30.93 5.55 0.19
CA GLU A 46 30.10 4.74 1.09
C GLU A 46 28.95 5.57 1.66
N GLY A 47 29.24 6.76 2.19
CA GLY A 47 28.22 7.68 2.69
C GLY A 47 27.21 8.06 1.62
N GLN A 48 27.66 8.30 0.39
CA GLN A 48 26.77 8.50 -0.76
C GLN A 48 25.87 7.27 -0.99
N GLN A 49 26.42 6.06 -1.05
CA GLN A 49 25.58 4.86 -1.24
C GLN A 49 24.52 4.71 -0.15
N LEU A 50 24.85 5.00 1.11
CA LEU A 50 23.91 4.95 2.22
C LEU A 50 22.79 6.00 2.08
N LEU A 51 23.12 7.23 1.69
CA LEU A 51 22.12 8.27 1.43
C LEU A 51 21.19 7.90 0.27
N LEU A 52 21.73 7.29 -0.79
CA LEU A 52 20.91 6.78 -1.89
C LEU A 52 19.96 5.66 -1.43
N GLN A 53 20.44 4.75 -0.56
CA GLN A 53 19.60 3.71 0.01
C GLN A 53 18.47 4.30 0.87
N GLN A 54 18.75 5.32 1.67
CA GLN A 54 17.72 6.01 2.46
C GLN A 54 16.64 6.62 1.58
N ALA A 55 17.02 7.32 0.50
CA ALA A 55 16.07 7.86 -0.47
C ALA A 55 15.18 6.75 -1.07
N LYS A 56 15.78 5.62 -1.48
CA LYS A 56 15.03 4.47 -2.02
C LYS A 56 14.09 3.84 -1.01
N ILE A 57 14.47 3.77 0.27
CA ILE A 57 13.62 3.22 1.33
C ILE A 57 12.39 4.11 1.53
N ILE A 58 12.57 5.44 1.53
CA ILE A 58 11.47 6.40 1.62
C ILE A 58 10.46 6.15 0.51
N ASP A 59 10.91 6.05 -0.74
CA ASP A 59 10.01 5.82 -1.88
C ASP A 59 9.33 4.45 -1.79
N ARG A 60 10.07 3.40 -1.40
CA ARG A 60 9.54 2.05 -1.25
C ARG A 60 8.42 1.94 -0.22
N ILE A 61 8.45 2.74 0.86
CA ILE A 61 7.35 2.74 1.84
C ILE A 61 6.06 3.25 1.19
N GLN A 62 6.13 4.32 0.38
CA GLN A 62 4.97 4.85 -0.33
C GLN A 62 4.44 3.84 -1.36
N GLU A 63 5.33 3.22 -2.13
CA GLU A 63 4.97 2.15 -3.08
C GLU A 63 4.31 0.96 -2.39
N THR A 64 4.80 0.57 -1.20
CA THR A 64 4.23 -0.53 -0.43
C THR A 64 2.81 -0.19 0.03
N ALA A 65 2.59 1.03 0.53
CA ALA A 65 1.25 1.49 0.91
C ALA A 65 0.30 1.50 -0.30
N LEU A 66 0.75 1.96 -1.47
CA LEU A 66 -0.01 1.89 -2.73
C LEU A 66 -0.37 0.44 -3.09
N GLY A 67 0.57 -0.49 -2.97
CA GLY A 67 0.34 -1.92 -3.19
C GLY A 67 -0.69 -2.53 -2.22
N MET A 68 -0.71 -2.07 -0.96
CA MET A 68 -1.73 -2.47 0.01
C MET A 68 -3.13 -2.00 -0.40
N VAL A 69 -3.27 -0.78 -0.91
CA VAL A 69 -4.55 -0.26 -1.44
C VAL A 69 -5.05 -1.13 -2.59
N GLN A 70 -4.17 -1.46 -3.54
CA GLN A 70 -4.53 -2.32 -4.68
C GLN A 70 -4.95 -3.72 -4.21
N SER A 71 -4.20 -4.30 -3.28
CA SER A 71 -4.49 -5.62 -2.70
C SER A 71 -5.83 -5.63 -1.95
N GLY A 72 -6.15 -4.57 -1.22
CA GLY A 72 -7.42 -4.42 -0.53
C GLY A 72 -8.61 -4.33 -1.49
N LYS A 73 -8.49 -3.55 -2.57
CA LYS A 73 -9.53 -3.48 -3.62
C LYS A 73 -9.82 -4.85 -4.24
N LEU A 74 -8.78 -5.66 -4.44
CA LEU A 74 -8.94 -7.03 -4.95
C LEU A 74 -9.63 -7.94 -3.91
N ALA A 75 -9.28 -7.81 -2.63
CA ALA A 75 -9.90 -8.58 -1.56
C ALA A 75 -11.39 -8.23 -1.39
N ASP A 76 -11.73 -6.95 -1.40
CA ASP A 76 -13.11 -6.45 -1.40
C ASP A 76 -13.93 -7.00 -2.58
N SER A 77 -13.33 -7.07 -3.78
CA SER A 77 -13.96 -7.71 -4.94
C SER A 77 -14.27 -9.20 -4.71
N ARG A 78 -13.34 -9.96 -4.09
CA ARG A 78 -13.55 -11.37 -3.77
C ARG A 78 -14.65 -11.57 -2.73
N ILE A 79 -14.71 -10.69 -1.72
CA ILE A 79 -15.77 -10.71 -0.69
C ILE A 79 -17.14 -10.50 -1.35
N ARG A 80 -17.28 -9.48 -2.22
CA ARG A 80 -18.54 -9.26 -2.96
C ARG A 80 -18.94 -10.47 -3.81
N GLU A 81 -17.99 -11.05 -4.54
CA GLU A 81 -18.27 -12.22 -5.38
C GLU A 81 -18.71 -13.44 -4.55
N SER A 82 -18.07 -13.70 -3.41
CA SER A 82 -18.48 -14.79 -2.51
C SER A 82 -19.86 -14.56 -1.89
N GLY A 83 -20.20 -13.32 -1.53
CA GLY A 83 -21.55 -12.94 -1.11
C GLY A 83 -22.61 -13.23 -2.18
N LEU A 84 -22.36 -12.80 -3.42
CA LEU A 84 -23.24 -13.07 -4.57
C LEU A 84 -23.39 -14.56 -4.88
N ARG A 85 -22.31 -15.35 -4.74
CA ARG A 85 -22.36 -16.81 -4.96
C ARG A 85 -23.23 -17.54 -3.94
N THR A 86 -23.29 -17.05 -2.70
CA THR A 86 -24.10 -17.63 -1.63
C THR A 86 -25.60 -17.54 -1.93
N GLU A 87 -26.07 -16.41 -2.48
CA GLU A 87 -27.46 -16.28 -2.98
C GLU A 87 -27.75 -17.24 -4.15
N SER A 88 -26.74 -17.52 -4.98
CA SER A 88 -26.90 -18.42 -6.13
C SER A 88 -27.08 -19.89 -5.74
N LEU A 89 -26.58 -20.33 -4.58
CA LEU A 89 -26.75 -21.70 -4.12
C LEU A 89 -28.20 -21.97 -3.68
N ALA A 90 -28.82 -21.03 -2.96
CA ALA A 90 -30.24 -21.10 -2.62
C ALA A 90 -31.13 -21.13 -3.87
N LYS A 91 -30.85 -20.24 -4.85
CA LYS A 91 -31.55 -20.24 -6.16
C LYS A 91 -31.26 -21.50 -7.00
N ARG A 92 -30.06 -22.08 -6.94
CA ARG A 92 -29.70 -23.31 -7.66
C ARG A 92 -30.39 -24.54 -7.08
N VAL A 93 -30.51 -24.63 -5.76
CA VAL A 93 -31.25 -25.71 -5.10
C VAL A 93 -32.74 -25.58 -5.45
N LEU A 94 -33.33 -24.39 -5.31
CA LEU A 94 -34.72 -24.12 -5.70
C LEU A 94 -35.03 -24.43 -7.17
N ARG A 95 -34.08 -24.20 -8.09
CA ARG A 95 -34.24 -24.53 -9.53
C ARG A 95 -34.18 -26.04 -9.82
N LYS A 96 -33.53 -26.84 -8.97
CA LYS A 96 -33.33 -28.29 -9.22
C LYS A 96 -34.50 -29.16 -8.75
N VAL A 97 -35.45 -28.58 -8.00
CA VAL A 97 -36.62 -29.28 -7.43
C VAL A 97 -37.94 -28.89 -8.09
N SER A 98 -37.91 -28.05 -9.14
CA SER A 98 -39.06 -27.72 -10.00
C SER A 98 -39.00 -28.48 -11.31
#